data_AF-A0A8J3PQS0-F1
#
_entry.id   AF-A0A8J3PQS0-F1
#
_cell.length_a   1.000
_cell.length_b   1.000
_cell.length_c   1.000
_cell.angle_alpha   90.00
_cell.angle_beta   90.00
_cell.angle_gamma   90.00
#
_symmetry.space_group_name_H-M   'P 1'
#
loop_
_entity.id
_entity.type
_entity.pdbx_description
1 polymer ?
#
loop_
_entity_poly.entity_id
_entity_poly.type
_entity_poly.pdbx_seq_one_letter_code
_entity_poly.pdbx_strand_id
1 'polypeptide(L)' 'MLQAFIEAEATAVIGAAPHQRSDQRTTHRNGHRDRLLTTAAGDLELKIAKLRSGSSRLFAGSDRMGWSEL' A
#
# COMPACT_ATOMS: atom_id res chain seq x y z
N MET A 1 1.68 -3.45 -11.79
CA MET A 1 0.68 -2.34 -11.79
C MET A 1 0.18 -2.03 -10.37
N LEU A 2 -0.42 -2.98 -9.64
CA LEU A 2 -0.95 -2.76 -8.27
C LEU A 2 0.08 -2.22 -7.26
N GLN A 3 1.35 -2.65 -7.35
CA GLN A 3 2.41 -2.13 -6.49
C GLN A 3 2.59 -0.61 -6.62
N ALA A 4 2.46 -0.04 -7.82
CA ALA A 4 2.62 1.39 -8.04
C ALA A 4 1.48 2.20 -7.39
N PHE A 5 0.27 1.63 -7.37
CA PHE A 5 -0.88 2.25 -6.72
C PHE A 5 -0.71 2.29 -5.19
N ILE A 6 -0.20 1.21 -4.60
CA ILE A 6 0.16 1.17 -3.16
C ILE A 6 1.18 2.27 -2.82
N GLU A 7 2.21 2.43 -3.66
CA GLU A 7 3.24 3.44 -3.42
C GLU A 7 2.73 4.87 -3.63
N ALA A 8 1.79 5.07 -4.57
CA ALA A 8 1.13 6.35 -4.77
C ALA A 8 0.26 6.74 -3.57
N GLU A 9 -0.51 5.81 -3.02
CA GLU A 9 -1.30 6.04 -1.80
C GLU A 9 -0.37 6.36 -0.61
N ALA A 10 0.69 5.58 -0.41
CA ALA A 10 1.65 5.84 0.65
C ALA A 10 2.28 7.24 0.52
N THR A 11 2.56 7.68 -0.71
CA THR A 11 3.03 9.04 -0.99
C THR A 11 1.99 10.09 -0.63
N ALA A 12 0.73 9.86 -0.98
CA ALA A 12 -0.38 10.77 -0.66
C ALA A 12 -0.60 10.89 0.86
N VAL A 13 -0.51 9.79 1.61
CA VAL A 13 -0.62 9.78 3.07
C VAL A 13 0.58 10.50 3.72
N ILE A 14 1.79 10.27 3.21
CA ILE A 14 3.00 10.90 3.73
C ILE A 14 3.07 12.39 3.37
N GLY A 15 2.46 12.81 2.27
CA GLY A 15 2.58 14.17 1.72
C GLY A 15 3.93 14.43 1.03
N ALA A 16 4.69 13.38 0.74
CA ALA A 16 6.00 13.47 0.09
C ALA A 16 6.42 12.16 -0.58
N ALA A 17 7.03 12.27 -1.77
CA ALA A 17 7.66 11.16 -2.46
C ALA A 17 8.94 10.68 -1.73
N PRO A 18 9.47 9.49 -2.08
CA PRO A 18 10.77 9.04 -1.57
C PRO A 18 11.85 10.09 -1.80
N HIS A 19 12.63 10.39 -0.75
CA HIS A 19 13.72 11.38 -0.76
C HIS A 19 13.33 12.83 -1.10
N GLN A 20 12.05 13.12 -1.33
CA GLN A 20 11.59 14.48 -1.60
C GLN A 20 11.54 15.32 -0.31
N ARG A 21 12.19 16.48 -0.32
CA ARG A 21 11.99 17.47 0.74
C ARG A 21 10.62 18.14 0.53
N SER A 22 9.80 18.13 1.57
CA SER A 22 8.45 18.69 1.55
C SER A 22 8.09 19.08 2.97
N ASP A 23 7.55 20.28 3.13
CA ASP A 23 7.08 20.80 4.42
C ASP A 23 5.74 20.15 4.82
N GLN A 24 5.07 19.49 3.88
CA GLN A 24 3.82 18.74 4.09
C GLN A 24 4.07 17.29 4.55
N ARG A 25 5.34 16.91 4.78
CA ARG A 25 5.69 15.54 5.19
C ARG A 25 5.21 15.27 6.61
N THR A 26 4.29 14.32 6.77
CA THR A 26 3.71 13.97 8.08
C THR A 26 4.35 12.75 8.73
N THR A 27 4.91 11.83 7.94
CA THR A 27 5.54 10.59 8.44
C THR A 27 6.59 10.05 7.47
N HIS A 28 7.19 8.90 7.80
CA HIS A 28 8.17 8.22 6.96
C HIS A 28 7.79 6.76 6.73
N ARG A 29 8.17 6.25 5.55
CA ARG A 29 8.16 4.80 5.26
C ARG A 29 9.21 4.11 6.14
N ASN A 30 8.86 2.97 6.70
CA ASN A 30 9.72 2.13 7.53
C ASN A 30 9.76 0.70 6.97
N GLY A 31 10.18 0.59 5.71
CA GLY A 31 10.18 -0.66 4.95
C GLY A 31 8.79 -1.14 4.57
N HIS A 32 8.67 -2.44 4.31
CA HIS A 32 7.48 -3.07 3.75
C HIS A 32 7.12 -4.35 4.52
N ARG A 33 5.87 -4.78 4.39
CA ARG A 33 5.40 -6.14 4.71
C ARG A 33 4.93 -6.80 3.42
N ASP A 34 5.33 -8.04 3.21
CA ASP A 34 4.84 -8.82 2.09
C ASP A 34 3.40 -9.28 2.38
N ARG A 35 2.58 -9.29 1.34
CA ARG A 35 1.20 -9.75 1.38
C ARG A 35 0.86 -10.45 0.07
N LEU A 36 0.32 -11.66 0.16
CA LEU A 36 -0.20 -12.36 -1.00
C LEU A 36 -1.63 -11.89 -1.28
N LEU A 37 -1.90 -11.46 -2.51
CA LEU A 37 -3.22 -11.14 -3.01
C LEU A 37 -3.63 -12.19 -4.04
N THR A 38 -4.56 -13.06 -3.65
CA THR A 38 -5.17 -14.02 -4.58
C THR A 38 -6.25 -13.32 -5.40
N THR A 39 -6.08 -13.34 -6.71
CA THR A 39 -7.05 -12.81 -7.68
C THR A 39 -7.54 -13.94 -8.59
N ALA A 40 -8.64 -13.73 -9.32
CA ALA A 40 -9.13 -14.71 -10.30
C ALA A 40 -8.10 -15.04 -11.40
N ALA A 41 -7.17 -14.12 -11.67
CA ALA A 41 -6.11 -14.29 -12.66
C ALA A 41 -4.84 -14.94 -12.07
N GLY A 42 -4.82 -15.24 -10.76
CA GLY A 42 -3.69 -15.82 -10.05
C GLY A 42 -3.27 -15.04 -8.81
N ASP A 43 -2.23 -15.54 -8.15
CA ASP A 43 -1.67 -14.95 -6.93
C ASP A 43 -0.65 -13.86 -7.26
N LEU A 44 -0.70 -12.76 -6.50
CA LEU A 44 0.22 -11.63 -6.63
C LEU A 44 0.85 -11.30 -5.29
N GLU A 45 2.17 -11.31 -5.23
CA GLU A 45 2.92 -10.81 -4.08
C GLU A 45 2.98 -9.28 -4.12
N LEU A 46 2.44 -8.64 -3.09
CA LEU A 46 2.41 -7.20 -2.91
C LEU A 46 3.24 -6.78 -1.70
N LYS A 47 3.91 -5.63 -1.83
CA LYS A 47 4.68 -5.03 -0.75
C LYS A 47 3.91 -3.85 -0.18
N ILE A 48 3.36 -4.01 1.01
CA ILE A 48 2.60 -2.95 1.66
C ILE A 48 3.55 -2.10 2.50
N ALA A 49 3.64 -0.80 2.19
CA ALA A 49 4.47 0.13 2.93
C ALA A 49 4.07 0.18 4.41
N LYS A 50 5.07 0.10 5.30
CA LYS A 50 4.94 0.35 6.73
C LYS A 50 5.19 1.84 6.98
N LEU A 51 4.31 2.49 7.74
CA LEU A 51 4.49 3.88 8.14
C LEU A 51 4.97 3.94 9.59
N ARG A 52 5.82 4.92 9.92
CA ARG A 52 6.30 5.12 11.30
C ARG A 52 5.21 5.62 12.23
N SER A 53 4.20 6.29 11.67
CA SER A 53 2.97 6.71 12.34
C SER A 53 1.81 6.65 11.33
N GLY A 54 0.63 6.20 11.79
CA GLY A 54 -0.54 5.97 10.94
C GLY A 54 -0.54 4.61 10.23
N SER A 55 -1.59 4.33 9.46
CA SER A 55 -1.77 3.09 8.70
C SER A 55 -2.11 3.36 7.24
N SER A 56 -1.60 2.54 6.33
CA SER A 56 -2.03 2.49 4.93
C SER A 56 -3.31 1.65 4.84
N ARG A 57 -4.38 2.22 4.26
CA ARG A 57 -5.74 1.67 4.43
C ARG A 57 -6.13 0.69 3.32
N LEU A 58 -5.62 0.84 2.08
CA LEU A 58 -6.18 0.12 0.93
C LEU A 58 -5.95 -1.39 0.92
N PHE A 59 -5.16 -1.95 1.84
CA PHE A 59 -4.94 -3.39 1.92
C PHE A 59 -4.93 -3.89 3.37
N ALA A 60 -5.74 -3.30 4.24
CA ALA A 60 -5.90 -3.74 5.63
C ALA A 60 -7.03 -4.77 5.84
N GLY A 61 -7.83 -5.09 4.81
CA GLY A 61 -8.96 -6.03 4.84
C GLY A 61 -8.71 -7.33 4.07
N SER A 62 -9.33 -8.42 4.56
CA SER A 62 -9.27 -9.86 4.22
C SER A 62 -8.63 -10.32 2.90
N ASP A 63 -7.85 -11.41 2.97
CA ASP A 63 -7.13 -12.10 1.87
C ASP A 63 -8.02 -12.74 0.79
N ARG A 64 -9.32 -12.44 0.77
CA ARG A 64 -10.23 -12.82 -0.31
C ARG A 64 -10.94 -11.56 -0.80
N MET A 65 -10.57 -11.09 -1.98
CA MET A 65 -11.45 -10.23 -2.75
C MET A 65 -12.49 -11.15 -3.40
N GLY A 66 -13.50 -11.53 -2.62
CA GLY A 66 -14.63 -12.32 -3.09
C GLY A 66 -15.41 -11.51 -4.12
N TRP A 67 -15.09 -11.71 -5.39
CA TRP A 67 -16.01 -11.42 -6.49
C TRP A 67 -16.97 -12.60 -6.57
N SER A 68 -17.92 -12.65 -5.63
CA SER A 68 -19.10 -13.50 -5.71
C SER A 68 -20.32 -12.59 -5.76
N GLU A 69 -20.49 -11.90 -6.89
CA GLU A 69 -21.73 -11.28 -7.36
C GLU A 69 -21.45 -10.56 -8.69
N LEU A 70 -21.30 -11.35 -9.76
CA LEU A 70 -21.68 -11.04 -11.15
C LEU A 70 -21.89 -12.36 -11.89
#